data_AF-A0A821V9G8-F1
#
_entry.id   AF-A0A821V9G8-F1
#
_cell.length_a   1.000
_cell.length_b   1.000
_cell.length_c   1.000
_cell.angle_alpha   90.00
_cell.angle_beta   90.00
_cell.angle_gamma   90.00
#
_symmetry.space_group_name_H-M   'P 1'
#
loop_
_entity.id
_entity.type
_entity.pdbx_description
1 polymer ?
#
loop_
_entity_poly.entity_id
_entity_poly.type
_entity_poly.pdbx_seq_one_letter_code
_entity_poly.pdbx_strand_id
1 'polypeptide(L)'
;LENGILFMAYGQCQNMMCFLRHKTDHEQLNPLENMAAGSFAAVFSSIALCPTELVKCRIQTLNEVQKMNSLNGENIIYKKISPINITRNIIRTEGIRGLFHGLTTTLVRECPGYGCFFGGYELTRTLLMHKNQKKEDIGFIKTWISGGMAGICFWIVMFPIDAVKSRIQVFKPKMNFPKYTLQIIRNEGFMVLYAGLLPTLIRTFVATGTLFITVEQTRRFLNKIF
;
A
#
# COMPACT_ATOMS: atom_id res chain seq x y z
N LEU A 1 -7.58 -13.94 -7.12
CA LEU A 1 -8.68 -13.18 -6.48
C LEU A 1 -8.25 -11.74 -6.24
N GLU A 2 -7.14 -11.52 -5.54
CA GLU A 2 -6.52 -10.20 -5.32
C GLU A 2 -6.28 -9.41 -6.61
N ASN A 3 -5.53 -9.98 -7.56
CA ASN A 3 -5.29 -9.35 -8.86
C ASN A 3 -6.60 -9.12 -9.66
N GLY A 4 -7.59 -10.00 -9.53
CA GLY A 4 -8.86 -9.88 -10.26
C GLY A 4 -9.74 -8.74 -9.74
N ILE A 5 -9.83 -8.57 -8.42
CA ILE A 5 -10.52 -7.44 -7.78
C ILE A 5 -9.78 -6.14 -8.11
N LEU A 6 -8.45 -6.16 -8.06
CA LEU A 6 -7.64 -5.00 -8.40
C LEU A 6 -7.87 -4.56 -9.86
N PHE A 7 -7.83 -5.48 -10.83
CA PHE A 7 -8.10 -5.16 -12.23
C PHE A 7 -9.53 -4.68 -12.47
N MET A 8 -10.52 -5.28 -11.79
CA MET A 8 -11.92 -4.86 -11.89
C MET A 8 -12.13 -3.46 -11.29
N ALA A 9 -11.60 -3.21 -10.09
CA ALA A 9 -11.66 -1.90 -9.44
C ALA A 9 -10.90 -0.83 -10.23
N TYR A 10 -9.77 -1.20 -10.83
CA TYR A 10 -8.96 -0.35 -11.69
C TYR A 10 -9.72 0.09 -12.95
N GLY A 11 -10.33 -0.86 -13.68
CA GLY A 11 -11.14 -0.54 -14.86
C GLY A 11 -12.35 0.35 -14.53
N GLN A 12 -13.04 0.07 -13.42
CA GLN A 12 -14.18 0.88 -12.96
C GLN A 12 -13.76 2.31 -12.55
N CYS A 13 -12.62 2.45 -11.86
CA CYS A 13 -12.11 3.77 -11.48
C CYS A 13 -11.57 4.57 -12.68
N GLN A 14 -10.98 3.90 -13.68
CA GLN A 14 -10.60 4.54 -14.93
C GLN A 14 -11.84 5.07 -15.68
N ASN A 15 -12.91 4.28 -15.76
CA ASN A 15 -14.19 4.71 -16.34
C ASN A 15 -14.79 5.92 -15.61
N MET A 16 -14.76 5.91 -14.27
CA MET A 16 -15.24 7.03 -13.47
C MET A 16 -14.42 8.30 -13.68
N MET A 17 -13.09 8.19 -13.78
CA MET A 17 -12.20 9.32 -14.07
C MET A 17 -12.38 9.87 -15.50
N CYS A 18 -12.62 9.01 -16.49
CA CYS A 18 -12.96 9.43 -17.86
C CYS A 18 -14.30 10.19 -17.90
N PHE A 19 -15.31 9.68 -17.17
CA PHE A 19 -16.62 10.31 -17.06
C PHE A 19 -16.56 11.70 -16.39
N LEU A 20 -15.81 11.83 -15.30
CA LEU A 20 -15.65 13.09 -14.56
C LEU A 20 -14.92 14.20 -15.33
N ARG A 21 -14.14 13.88 -16.37
CA ARG A 21 -13.37 14.87 -17.17
C ARG A 21 -13.82 14.99 -18.62
N HIS A 22 -14.98 14.43 -18.99
CA HIS A 22 -15.53 14.50 -20.36
C HIS A 22 -14.51 14.11 -21.44
N LYS A 23 -13.70 13.05 -21.21
CA LYS A 23 -12.80 12.48 -22.22
C LYS A 23 -13.34 11.15 -22.72
N THR A 24 -13.37 10.97 -24.04
CA THR A 24 -14.03 9.85 -24.73
C THR A 24 -13.20 8.57 -24.79
N ASP A 25 -11.89 8.61 -24.51
CA ASP A 25 -10.98 7.46 -24.67
C ASP A 25 -9.97 7.26 -23.53
N HIS A 26 -9.73 6.00 -23.17
CA HIS A 26 -8.75 5.57 -22.16
C HIS A 26 -7.29 5.97 -22.52
N GLU A 27 -7.00 6.17 -23.80
CA GLU A 27 -5.65 6.48 -24.28
C GLU A 27 -5.19 7.91 -24.00
N GLN A 28 -6.09 8.85 -23.72
CA GLN A 28 -5.76 10.28 -23.53
C GLN A 28 -5.49 10.69 -22.07
N LEU A 29 -5.38 9.72 -21.15
CA LEU A 29 -5.08 9.98 -19.75
C LEU A 29 -3.58 10.19 -19.55
N ASN A 30 -3.21 11.31 -18.93
CA ASN A 30 -1.82 11.57 -18.54
C ASN A 30 -1.33 10.52 -17.54
N PRO A 31 -0.01 10.25 -17.44
CA PRO A 31 0.56 9.32 -16.46
C PRO A 31 0.08 9.58 -15.03
N LEU A 32 -0.01 10.86 -14.65
CA LEU A 32 -0.53 11.30 -13.35
C LEU A 32 -2.02 10.93 -13.13
N GLU A 33 -2.82 11.01 -14.19
CA GLU A 33 -4.27 10.73 -14.14
C GLU A 33 -4.53 9.23 -14.01
N ASN A 34 -3.77 8.40 -14.74
CA ASN A 34 -3.79 6.95 -14.59
C ASN A 34 -3.33 6.51 -13.20
N MET A 35 -2.28 7.15 -12.66
CA MET A 35 -1.83 6.87 -11.31
C MET A 35 -2.89 7.26 -10.27
N ALA A 36 -3.54 8.43 -10.41
CA ALA A 36 -4.62 8.87 -9.51
C ALA A 36 -5.80 7.88 -9.56
N ALA A 37 -6.22 7.48 -10.76
CA ALA A 37 -7.23 6.43 -10.94
C ALA A 37 -6.82 5.12 -10.27
N GLY A 38 -5.53 4.74 -10.36
CA GLY A 38 -4.95 3.59 -9.67
C GLY A 38 -5.00 3.69 -8.15
N SER A 39 -4.70 4.85 -7.56
CA SER A 39 -4.81 5.06 -6.11
C SER A 39 -6.26 5.01 -5.63
N PHE A 40 -7.21 5.57 -6.38
CA PHE A 40 -8.64 5.42 -6.06
C PHE A 40 -9.10 3.96 -6.20
N ALA A 41 -8.67 3.27 -7.26
CA ALA A 41 -8.93 1.84 -7.42
C ALA A 41 -8.37 1.01 -6.27
N ALA A 42 -7.17 1.35 -5.78
CA ALA A 42 -6.56 0.70 -4.64
C ALA A 42 -7.42 0.86 -3.38
N VAL A 43 -8.00 2.04 -3.13
CA VAL A 43 -8.94 2.25 -2.01
C VAL A 43 -10.15 1.31 -2.11
N PHE A 44 -10.78 1.20 -3.28
CA PHE A 44 -11.91 0.29 -3.47
C PHE A 44 -11.51 -1.18 -3.37
N SER A 45 -10.34 -1.53 -3.93
CA SER A 45 -9.77 -2.87 -3.81
C SER A 45 -9.49 -3.22 -2.35
N SER A 46 -8.95 -2.29 -1.55
CA SER A 46 -8.68 -2.45 -0.12
C SER A 46 -9.98 -2.70 0.67
N ILE A 47 -11.10 -2.08 0.30
CA ILE A 47 -12.41 -2.40 0.92
C ILE A 47 -12.80 -3.86 0.68
N ALA A 48 -12.63 -4.33 -0.55
CA ALA A 48 -12.98 -5.70 -0.93
C ALA A 48 -11.99 -6.75 -0.37
N LEU A 49 -10.71 -6.39 -0.21
CA LEU A 49 -9.65 -7.27 0.27
C LEU A 49 -9.52 -7.28 1.80
N CYS A 50 -9.94 -6.21 2.49
CA CYS A 50 -9.79 -6.06 3.94
C CYS A 50 -10.29 -7.28 4.75
N PRO A 51 -11.47 -7.87 4.47
CA PRO A 51 -11.91 -9.08 5.20
C PRO A 51 -10.96 -10.26 5.02
N THR A 52 -10.41 -10.42 3.82
CA THR A 52 -9.49 -11.53 3.49
C THR A 52 -8.12 -11.30 4.13
N GLU A 53 -7.61 -10.08 4.07
CA GLU A 53 -6.35 -9.68 4.71
C GLU A 53 -6.42 -9.81 6.23
N LEU A 54 -7.53 -9.38 6.84
CA LEU A 54 -7.74 -9.52 8.28
C LEU A 54 -7.68 -10.98 8.73
N VAL A 55 -8.34 -11.88 7.98
CA VAL A 55 -8.31 -13.32 8.27
C VAL A 55 -6.90 -13.89 8.09
N LYS A 56 -6.18 -13.51 7.02
CA LYS A 56 -4.78 -13.91 6.79
C LYS A 56 -3.88 -13.46 7.94
N CYS A 57 -3.94 -12.19 8.35
CA CYS A 57 -3.14 -11.66 9.46
C CYS A 57 -3.44 -12.40 10.77
N ARG A 58 -4.72 -12.64 11.11
CA ARG A 58 -5.06 -13.40 12.33
C ARG A 58 -4.52 -14.83 12.29
N ILE A 59 -4.56 -15.50 11.14
CA ILE A 59 -3.95 -16.83 10.98
C ILE A 59 -2.44 -16.77 11.21
N GLN A 60 -1.76 -15.80 10.60
CA GLN A 60 -0.31 -15.62 10.73
C GLN A 60 0.10 -15.38 12.18
N THR A 61 -0.59 -14.48 12.89
CA THR A 61 -0.32 -14.22 14.31
C THR A 61 -0.55 -15.46 15.17
N LEU A 62 -1.66 -16.19 14.95
CA LEU A 62 -1.93 -17.43 15.70
C LEU A 62 -0.88 -18.51 15.44
N ASN A 63 -0.39 -18.64 14.21
CA ASN A 63 0.68 -19.56 13.86
C ASN A 63 2.00 -19.19 14.54
N GLU A 64 2.35 -17.91 14.60
CA GLU A 64 3.56 -17.45 15.29
C GLU A 64 3.49 -17.67 16.80
N VAL A 65 2.34 -17.39 17.43
CA VAL A 65 2.13 -17.65 18.86
C VAL A 65 2.24 -19.15 19.18
N GLN A 66 1.66 -20.01 18.34
CA GLN A 66 1.80 -21.47 18.50
C GLN A 66 3.26 -21.94 18.38
N LYS A 67 4.02 -21.40 17.41
CA LYS A 67 5.45 -21.71 17.26
C LYS A 67 6.27 -21.24 18.46
N MET A 68 6.03 -20.02 18.95
CA MET A 68 6.72 -19.47 20.12
C MET A 68 6.44 -20.27 21.39
N ASN A 69 5.19 -20.64 21.64
CA ASN A 69 4.85 -21.43 22.82
C ASN A 69 5.47 -22.84 22.74
N SER A 70 5.57 -23.44 21.54
CA SER A 70 6.23 -24.75 21.37
C SER A 70 7.72 -24.70 21.65
N LEU A 71 8.39 -23.57 21.39
CA LEU A 71 9.80 -23.37 21.73
C LEU A 71 10.01 -23.19 23.24
N ASN A 72 9.01 -22.67 23.96
CA ASN A 72 9.05 -22.50 25.42
C ASN A 72 8.71 -23.77 26.21
N GLY A 73 8.54 -24.93 25.55
CA GLY A 73 8.32 -26.22 26.21
C GLY A 73 6.93 -26.42 26.81
N GLU A 74 5.96 -25.56 26.50
CA GLU A 74 4.56 -25.79 26.87
C GLU A 74 3.96 -26.92 26.01
N ASN A 75 3.26 -27.87 26.64
CA ASN A 75 2.49 -28.91 25.95
C ASN A 75 1.30 -28.28 25.23
N ILE A 76 1.48 -27.88 23.96
CA ILE A 76 0.44 -27.22 23.19
C ILE A 76 -0.23 -28.22 22.28
N ILE A 77 -1.53 -28.39 22.49
CA ILE A 77 -2.42 -29.03 21.52
C ILE A 77 -2.44 -28.14 20.27
N TYR A 78 -1.79 -28.59 19.19
CA TYR A 78 -1.82 -27.93 17.89
C TYR A 78 -3.26 -27.90 17.35
N LYS A 79 -4.00 -26.85 17.71
CA LYS A 79 -5.36 -26.67 17.20
C LYS A 79 -5.25 -26.22 15.74
N LYS A 80 -5.74 -27.04 14.81
CA LYS A 80 -5.77 -26.73 13.37
C LYS A 80 -6.46 -25.39 13.16
N ILE A 81 -5.69 -24.39 12.74
CA ILE A 81 -6.20 -23.04 12.49
C ILE A 81 -6.95 -23.07 11.15
N SER A 82 -8.27 -22.98 11.20
CA SER A 82 -9.13 -22.94 10.00
C SER A 82 -9.58 -21.51 9.71
N PRO A 83 -9.39 -20.99 8.48
CA PRO A 83 -9.88 -19.67 8.08
C PRO A 83 -11.38 -19.50 8.34
N ILE A 84 -12.17 -20.54 8.06
CA ILE A 84 -13.63 -20.53 8.24
C ILE A 84 -14.00 -20.39 9.72
N ASN A 85 -13.29 -21.07 10.63
CA ASN A 85 -13.55 -20.95 12.06
C ASN A 85 -13.20 -19.56 12.57
N ILE A 86 -12.12 -18.95 12.08
CA ILE A 86 -11.74 -17.57 12.43
C ILE A 86 -12.78 -16.58 11.94
N THR A 87 -13.18 -16.66 10.67
CA THR A 87 -14.21 -15.78 10.11
C THR A 87 -15.53 -15.91 10.87
N ARG A 88 -15.98 -17.14 11.15
CA ARG A 88 -17.19 -17.38 11.93
C ARG A 88 -17.09 -16.81 13.35
N ASN A 89 -15.93 -16.96 13.99
CA ASN A 89 -15.70 -16.42 15.32
C ASN A 89 -15.78 -14.89 15.31
N ILE A 90 -15.12 -14.22 14.36
CA ILE A 90 -15.15 -12.75 14.21
C ILE A 90 -16.58 -12.26 14.02
N ILE A 91 -17.34 -12.88 13.12
CA ILE A 91 -18.74 -12.48 12.87
C ILE A 91 -19.59 -12.66 14.14
N ARG A 92 -19.35 -13.72 14.92
CA ARG A 92 -20.13 -13.98 16.15
C ARG A 92 -19.76 -13.05 17.31
N THR A 93 -18.50 -12.62 17.41
CA THR A 93 -18.02 -11.78 18.53
C THR A 93 -18.08 -10.28 18.24
N GLU A 94 -17.73 -9.88 17.01
CA GLU A 94 -17.55 -8.47 16.61
C GLU A 94 -18.57 -8.05 15.53
N GLY A 95 -19.38 -8.97 15.02
CA GLY A 95 -20.31 -8.73 13.92
C GLY A 95 -19.62 -8.58 12.56
N ILE A 96 -20.40 -8.25 11.53
CA ILE A 96 -19.90 -8.01 10.17
C ILE A 96 -18.93 -6.82 10.14
N ARG A 97 -19.12 -5.82 11.03
CA ARG A 97 -18.21 -4.68 11.16
C ARG A 97 -16.81 -5.08 11.65
N GLY A 98 -16.70 -6.18 12.40
CA GLY A 98 -15.41 -6.74 12.81
C GLY A 98 -14.53 -7.15 11.62
N LEU A 99 -15.12 -7.55 10.49
CA LEU A 99 -14.37 -7.91 9.27
C LEU A 99 -13.72 -6.70 8.59
N PHE A 100 -14.20 -5.49 8.86
CA PHE A 100 -13.64 -4.24 8.33
C PHE A 100 -12.83 -3.48 9.39
N HIS A 101 -12.57 -4.11 10.53
CA HIS A 101 -11.76 -3.52 11.60
C HIS A 101 -10.31 -3.37 11.11
N GLY A 102 -9.89 -2.13 10.84
CA GLY A 102 -8.60 -1.81 10.23
C GLY A 102 -8.70 -1.06 8.90
N LEU A 103 -9.87 -1.08 8.23
CA LEU A 103 -10.07 -0.39 6.96
C LEU A 103 -9.90 1.13 7.11
N THR A 104 -10.51 1.73 8.13
CA THR A 104 -10.40 3.18 8.37
C THR A 104 -8.96 3.60 8.65
N THR A 105 -8.20 2.80 9.39
CA THR A 105 -6.78 3.07 9.66
C THR A 105 -5.91 2.87 8.43
N THR A 106 -6.26 1.94 7.54
CA THR A 106 -5.61 1.81 6.23
C THR A 106 -5.89 3.04 5.36
N LEU A 107 -7.15 3.45 5.20
CA LEU A 107 -7.52 4.60 4.37
C LEU A 107 -6.92 5.92 4.87
N VAL A 108 -6.96 6.17 6.18
CA VAL A 108 -6.38 7.37 6.80
C VAL A 108 -4.85 7.43 6.61
N ARG A 109 -4.19 6.27 6.56
CA ARG A 109 -2.74 6.19 6.28
C ARG A 109 -2.46 6.36 4.78
N GLU A 110 -3.26 5.74 3.91
CA GLU A 110 -3.00 5.73 2.48
C GLU A 110 -3.25 7.10 1.83
N CYS A 111 -4.26 7.86 2.27
CA CYS A 111 -4.57 9.17 1.68
C CYS A 111 -3.39 10.17 1.72
N PRO A 112 -2.74 10.45 2.87
CA PRO A 112 -1.58 11.34 2.90
C PRO A 112 -0.36 10.72 2.18
N GLY A 113 -0.21 9.39 2.25
CA GLY A 113 0.86 8.69 1.56
C GLY A 113 0.78 8.91 0.05
N TYR A 114 -0.40 8.72 -0.54
CA TYR A 114 -0.64 9.00 -1.94
C TYR A 114 -0.37 10.47 -2.29
N GLY A 115 -0.78 11.41 -1.44
CA GLY A 115 -0.42 12.83 -1.63
C GLY A 115 1.09 13.05 -1.78
N CYS A 116 1.89 12.47 -0.89
CA CYS A 116 3.36 12.54 -0.96
C CYS A 116 3.94 11.80 -2.18
N PHE A 117 3.34 10.67 -2.55
CA PHE A 117 3.72 9.91 -3.74
C PHE A 117 3.50 10.71 -5.03
N PHE A 118 2.29 11.26 -5.22
CA PHE A 118 1.96 12.08 -6.39
C PHE A 118 2.75 13.38 -6.42
N GLY A 119 2.91 14.04 -5.28
CA GLY A 119 3.73 15.24 -5.16
C GLY A 119 5.20 14.97 -5.52
N GLY A 120 5.77 13.89 -4.99
CA GLY A 120 7.14 13.46 -5.30
C GLY A 120 7.32 13.11 -6.78
N TYR A 121 6.33 12.44 -7.38
CA TYR A 121 6.33 12.13 -8.81
C TYR A 121 6.33 13.39 -9.68
N GLU A 122 5.37 14.30 -9.49
CA GLU A 122 5.25 15.51 -10.32
C GLU A 122 6.44 16.45 -10.09
N LEU A 123 6.92 16.60 -8.85
CA LEU A 123 8.11 17.40 -8.56
C LEU A 123 9.35 16.86 -9.28
N THR A 124 9.63 15.56 -9.15
CA THR A 124 10.79 14.93 -9.79
C THR A 124 10.67 15.02 -11.31
N ARG A 125 9.46 14.85 -11.85
CA ARG A 125 9.19 14.97 -13.27
C ARG A 125 9.43 16.40 -13.77
N THR A 126 8.92 17.42 -13.09
CA THR A 126 9.12 18.83 -13.44
C THR A 126 10.59 19.23 -13.38
N LEU A 127 11.36 18.71 -12.41
CA LEU A 127 12.81 18.94 -12.32
C LEU A 127 13.60 18.27 -13.45
N LEU A 128 13.15 17.11 -13.93
CA LEU A 128 13.80 16.33 -14.99
C LEU A 128 13.41 16.76 -16.42
N MET A 129 12.36 17.58 -16.57
CA MET A 129 11.93 18.14 -17.85
C MET A 129 12.73 19.39 -18.23
N HIS A 130 13.27 19.43 -19.45
CA HIS A 130 13.79 20.67 -20.03
C HIS A 130 12.63 21.55 -20.52
N LYS A 131 12.80 22.89 -20.46
CA LYS A 131 11.78 23.92 -20.79
C LYS A 131 11.11 23.80 -22.18
N ASN A 132 11.60 22.94 -23.09
CA ASN A 132 11.06 22.72 -24.45
C ASN A 132 10.63 21.27 -24.76
N GLN A 133 10.51 20.36 -23.78
CA GLN A 133 10.05 18.98 -24.03
C GLN A 133 8.56 18.81 -23.71
N LYS A 134 7.82 18.13 -24.60
CA LYS A 134 6.43 17.69 -24.34
C LYS A 134 6.43 16.63 -23.24
N LYS A 135 5.38 16.63 -22.39
CA LYS A 135 5.20 15.69 -21.26
C LYS A 135 5.28 14.20 -21.65
N GLU A 136 5.08 13.89 -22.93
CA GLU A 136 5.03 12.54 -23.49
C GLU A 136 6.42 12.01 -23.91
N ASP A 137 7.43 12.87 -24.02
CA ASP A 137 8.78 12.55 -24.53
C ASP A 137 9.86 12.43 -23.44
N ILE A 138 9.44 12.31 -22.18
CA ILE A 138 10.34 12.37 -21.02
C ILE A 138 11.34 11.20 -21.00
N GLY A 139 11.14 10.17 -21.81
CA GLY A 139 12.07 9.07 -21.94
C GLY A 139 11.99 8.10 -20.76
N PHE A 140 12.09 6.82 -21.08
CA PHE A 140 11.88 5.70 -20.17
C PHE A 140 12.64 5.80 -18.84
N ILE A 141 13.90 6.25 -18.90
CA ILE A 141 14.78 6.35 -17.73
C ILE A 141 14.29 7.43 -16.75
N LYS A 142 13.83 8.58 -17.25
CA LYS A 142 13.34 9.66 -16.39
C LYS A 142 11.98 9.31 -15.78
N THR A 143 11.13 8.56 -16.49
CA THR A 143 9.89 8.00 -15.93
C THR A 143 10.19 6.99 -14.83
N TRP A 144 11.21 6.14 -15.01
CA TRP A 144 11.66 5.21 -13.97
C TRP A 144 12.15 5.93 -12.71
N ILE A 145 13.02 6.94 -12.89
CA ILE A 145 13.57 7.74 -11.78
C ILE A 145 12.46 8.48 -11.03
N SER A 146 11.53 9.11 -11.75
CA SER A 146 10.39 9.81 -11.12
C SER A 146 9.47 8.87 -10.36
N GLY A 147 9.22 7.65 -10.89
CA GLY A 147 8.49 6.61 -10.18
C GLY A 147 9.20 6.13 -8.91
N GLY A 148 10.50 5.88 -8.99
CA GLY A 148 11.32 5.50 -7.83
C GLY A 148 11.35 6.59 -6.75
N MET A 149 11.47 7.85 -7.16
CA MET A 149 11.50 8.99 -6.24
C MET A 149 10.15 9.26 -5.58
N ALA A 150 9.05 9.08 -6.31
CA ALA A 150 7.71 9.08 -5.74
C ALA A 150 7.58 8.05 -4.61
N GLY A 151 8.09 6.84 -4.83
CA GLY A 151 8.13 5.79 -3.81
C GLY A 151 8.94 6.17 -2.57
N ILE A 152 10.08 6.83 -2.76
CA ILE A 152 10.91 7.32 -1.64
C ILE A 152 10.16 8.40 -0.84
N CYS A 153 9.54 9.38 -1.51
CA CYS A 153 8.75 10.43 -0.86
C CYS A 153 7.59 9.84 -0.03
N PHE A 154 6.90 8.83 -0.55
CA PHE A 154 5.87 8.11 0.19
C PHE A 154 6.41 7.52 1.50
N TRP A 155 7.51 6.77 1.43
CA TRP A 155 8.03 6.04 2.58
C TRP A 155 8.69 6.95 3.62
N ILE A 156 9.31 8.06 3.23
CA ILE A 156 9.86 9.02 4.22
C ILE A 156 8.78 9.50 5.19
N VAL A 157 7.55 9.70 4.71
CA VAL A 157 6.42 10.18 5.52
C VAL A 157 5.69 9.03 6.22
N MET A 158 5.51 7.89 5.53
CA MET A 158 4.70 6.77 6.04
C MET A 158 5.45 5.81 6.96
N PHE A 159 6.78 5.69 6.80
CA PHE A 159 7.60 4.76 7.57
C PHE A 159 7.48 4.93 9.11
N PRO A 160 7.54 6.13 9.70
CA PRO A 160 7.41 6.26 11.16
C PRO A 160 6.03 5.82 11.67
N ILE A 161 4.97 6.07 10.90
CA ILE A 161 3.60 5.64 11.23
C ILE A 161 3.52 4.11 11.25
N ASP A 162 4.17 3.47 10.27
CA ASP A 162 4.22 2.01 10.16
C ASP A 162 5.07 1.33 11.21
N ALA A 163 6.20 1.94 11.55
CA ALA A 163 7.06 1.46 12.62
C ALA A 163 6.31 1.43 13.96
N VAL A 164 5.57 2.51 14.27
CA VAL A 164 4.71 2.55 15.47
C VAL A 164 3.61 1.51 15.39
N LYS A 165 2.87 1.44 14.28
CA LYS A 165 1.75 0.50 14.11
C LYS A 165 2.21 -0.95 14.30
N SER A 166 3.32 -1.32 13.68
CA SER A 166 3.90 -2.67 13.77
C SER A 166 4.31 -3.00 15.20
N ARG A 167 4.95 -2.07 15.91
CA ARG A 167 5.34 -2.26 17.32
C ARG A 167 4.13 -2.41 18.25
N ILE A 168 3.06 -1.65 18.04
CA ILE A 168 1.81 -1.79 18.81
C ILE A 168 1.22 -3.19 18.59
N GLN A 169 1.16 -3.64 17.34
CA GLN A 169 0.60 -4.94 16.97
C GLN A 169 1.40 -6.10 17.56
N VAL A 170 2.73 -6.00 17.61
CA VAL A 170 3.60 -7.07 18.13
C VAL A 170 3.69 -7.06 19.66
N PHE A 171 3.91 -5.89 20.28
CA PHE A 171 4.27 -5.83 21.70
C PHE A 171 3.13 -5.41 22.63
N LYS A 172 2.21 -4.53 22.21
CA LYS A 172 1.20 -3.92 23.10
C LYS A 172 -0.13 -3.62 22.39
N PRO A 173 -0.92 -4.64 22.00
CA PRO A 173 -2.14 -4.46 21.20
C PRO A 173 -3.26 -3.67 21.89
N LYS A 174 -3.20 -3.48 23.22
CA LYS A 174 -4.23 -2.75 24.00
C LYS A 174 -3.93 -1.27 24.22
N MET A 175 -2.82 -0.74 23.72
CA MET A 175 -2.39 0.63 24.03
C MET A 175 -2.72 1.63 22.92
N ASN A 176 -3.15 2.83 23.33
CA ASN A 176 -3.53 3.90 22.40
C ASN A 176 -2.32 4.39 21.59
N PHE A 177 -2.50 4.50 20.27
CA PHE A 177 -1.47 4.91 19.29
C PHE A 177 -0.65 6.14 19.74
N PRO A 178 -1.25 7.32 20.03
CA PRO A 178 -0.49 8.52 20.35
C PRO A 178 0.31 8.42 21.66
N LYS A 179 -0.21 7.70 22.67
CA LYS A 179 0.49 7.50 23.94
C LYS A 179 1.74 6.64 23.75
N TYR A 180 1.65 5.61 22.92
CA TYR A 180 2.81 4.77 22.63
C TYR A 180 3.83 5.46 21.73
N THR A 181 3.40 6.23 20.73
CA THR A 181 4.31 7.05 19.91
C THR A 181 5.15 7.97 20.79
N LEU A 182 4.50 8.69 21.73
CA LEU A 182 5.21 9.59 22.64
C LEU A 182 6.17 8.83 23.56
N GLN A 183 5.77 7.64 24.04
CA GLN A 183 6.63 6.79 24.87
C GLN A 183 7.87 6.31 24.10
N ILE A 184 7.73 5.89 22.84
CA ILE A 184 8.87 5.50 22.00
C ILE A 184 9.80 6.70 21.81
N ILE A 185 9.27 7.86 21.43
CA ILE A 185 10.08 9.06 21.19
C ILE A 185 10.84 9.47 22.46
N ARG A 186 10.21 9.37 23.63
CA ARG A 186 10.82 9.73 24.92
C ARG A 186 11.87 8.73 25.41
N ASN A 187 11.66 7.43 25.16
CA ASN A 187 12.52 6.38 25.72
C ASN A 187 13.62 5.91 24.76
N GLU A 188 13.32 5.84 23.46
CA GLU A 188 14.21 5.30 22.42
C GLU A 188 14.69 6.37 21.44
N GLY A 189 14.03 7.54 21.40
CA GLY A 189 14.36 8.64 20.52
C GLY A 189 13.64 8.59 19.16
N PHE A 190 13.61 9.72 18.47
CA PHE A 190 12.91 9.87 17.18
C PHE A 190 13.53 9.03 16.05
N MET A 191 14.87 8.89 16.03
CA MET A 191 15.57 8.15 14.96
C MET A 191 15.24 6.67 14.92
N VAL A 192 14.79 6.10 16.05
CA VAL A 192 14.39 4.69 16.10
C VAL A 192 13.14 4.41 15.27
N LEU A 193 12.31 5.42 15.00
CA LEU A 193 11.18 5.30 14.06
C LEU A 193 11.63 5.14 12.61
N TYR A 194 12.88 5.47 12.29
CA TYR A 194 13.48 5.34 10.97
C TYR A 194 14.48 4.16 10.86
N ALA A 195 14.66 3.40 11.93
CA ALA A 195 15.49 2.20 11.92
C ALA A 195 14.88 1.17 10.95
N GLY A 196 15.58 0.89 9.84
CA GLY A 196 15.08 0.04 8.75
C GLY A 196 14.47 0.79 7.55
N LEU A 197 14.55 2.13 7.52
CA LEU A 197 14.08 2.91 6.37
C LEU A 197 14.88 2.57 5.10
N LEU A 198 16.21 2.47 5.19
CA LEU A 198 17.09 2.23 4.02
C LEU A 198 16.70 1.00 3.17
N PRO A 199 16.55 -0.22 3.73
CA PRO A 199 16.12 -1.37 2.94
C PRO A 199 14.72 -1.18 2.34
N THR A 200 13.85 -0.45 3.03
CA THR A 200 12.49 -0.12 2.54
C THR A 200 12.53 0.83 1.35
N LEU A 201 13.42 1.83 1.38
CA LEU A 201 13.62 2.77 0.28
C LEU A 201 14.18 2.07 -0.95
N ILE A 202 15.24 1.26 -0.80
CA ILE A 202 15.85 0.51 -1.91
C ILE A 202 14.81 -0.39 -2.57
N ARG A 203 14.09 -1.19 -1.75
CA ARG A 203 13.04 -2.08 -2.23
C ARG A 203 11.98 -1.31 -3.01
N THR A 204 11.53 -0.18 -2.48
CA THR A 204 10.45 0.59 -3.10
C THR A 204 10.92 1.27 -4.37
N PHE A 205 12.12 1.83 -4.39
CA PHE A 205 12.69 2.46 -5.58
C PHE A 205 12.74 1.47 -6.76
N VAL A 206 13.26 0.26 -6.52
CA VAL A 206 13.33 -0.80 -7.54
C VAL A 206 11.94 -1.27 -7.94
N ALA A 207 11.05 -1.53 -6.98
CA ALA A 207 9.71 -2.05 -7.27
C ALA A 207 8.85 -1.05 -8.05
N THR A 208 8.77 0.20 -7.58
CA THR A 208 7.96 1.25 -8.22
C THR A 208 8.52 1.63 -9.57
N GLY A 209 9.85 1.78 -9.69
CA GLY A 209 10.49 1.99 -10.98
C GLY A 209 10.14 0.87 -11.96
N THR A 210 10.35 -0.40 -11.58
CA THR A 210 10.06 -1.55 -12.45
C THR A 210 8.59 -1.59 -12.88
N LEU A 211 7.66 -1.26 -11.98
CA LEU A 211 6.24 -1.15 -12.30
C LEU A 211 5.99 -0.15 -13.44
N PHE A 212 6.57 1.05 -13.36
CA PHE A 212 6.43 2.06 -14.41
C PHE A 212 7.02 1.61 -15.75
N ILE A 213 8.19 0.95 -15.71
CA ILE A 213 8.82 0.38 -16.89
C ILE A 213 7.91 -0.65 -17.56
N THR A 214 7.38 -1.58 -16.77
CA THR A 214 6.55 -2.67 -17.29
C THR A 214 5.29 -2.12 -17.92
N VAL A 215 4.59 -1.19 -17.27
CA VAL A 215 3.37 -0.58 -17.81
C VAL A 215 3.65 0.16 -19.13
N GLU A 216 4.73 0.93 -19.19
CA GLU A 216 5.12 1.67 -20.41
C GLU A 216 5.46 0.71 -21.56
N GLN A 217 6.22 -0.35 -21.28
CA GLN A 217 6.56 -1.36 -22.29
C GLN A 217 5.34 -2.14 -22.77
N THR A 218 4.46 -2.55 -21.86
CA THR A 218 3.21 -3.24 -22.20
C THR A 218 2.34 -2.36 -23.09
N ARG A 219 2.20 -1.07 -22.77
CA ARG A 219 1.42 -0.13 -23.58
C ARG A 219 2.00 0.05 -24.98
N ARG A 220 3.31 0.25 -25.11
CA ARG A 220 3.99 0.36 -26.41
C ARG A 220 3.88 -0.89 -27.25
N PHE A 221 3.90 -2.06 -26.62
CA PHE A 221 3.73 -3.34 -27.31
C PHE A 221 2.30 -3.51 -27.80
N LEU A 222 1.31 -3.18 -26.98
CA LEU A 222 -0.11 -3.25 -27.37
C LEU A 222 -0.40 -2.32 -28.56
N ASN A 223 0.04 -1.06 -28.51
CA ASN A 223 -0.16 -0.07 -29.57
C ASN A 223 0.63 -0.37 -30.86
N LYS A 224 1.54 -1.36 -30.84
CA LYS A 224 2.21 -1.86 -32.05
C LYS A 224 1.48 -3.05 -32.68
N ILE A 225 0.64 -3.74 -31.92
CA ILE A 225 -0.06 -4.96 -32.32
C ILE A 225 -1.51 -4.65 -32.72
N PHE A 226 -2.15 -3.73 -32.03
CA PHE A 226 -3.48 -3.18 -32.29
C PHE A 226 -3.36 -1.72 -32.70
#